data_AF-A0A256BHC8-F1
#
_entry.id   AF-A0A256BHC8-F1
#
_cell.length_a   1.000
_cell.length_b   1.000
_cell.length_c   1.000
_cell.angle_alpha   90.00
_cell.angle_beta   90.00
_cell.angle_gamma   90.00
#
_symmetry.space_group_name_H-M   'P 1'
#
loop_
_entity.id
_entity.type
_entity.pdbx_description
1 polymer ?
#
loop_
_entity_poly.entity_id
_entity_poly.type
_entity_poly.pdbx_seq_one_letter_code
_entity_poly.pdbx_strand_id
1 'polypeptide(L)'
;MTPQELPPPISPRQMDMLRAVAAMAWADGKLEPDEIRLMLDEFAMLFAKNETERNALKTRLKDYLGQNIPLEEVVPNIKSVEDRKMTLRLGYQVIQASRRNPDEPMINLDEAAAYQRLVRILDLPPEVVADIEASIAPTEETHPNGLIKSLASRLHKLLGNAN
;
A
#
# COMPACT_ATOMS: atom_id res chain seq x y z
N MET A 1 -3.96 25.36 28.67
CA MET A 1 -2.78 24.52 28.40
C MET A 1 -3.13 23.70 27.18
N THR A 2 -2.56 24.02 26.02
CA THR A 2 -2.73 23.20 24.81
C THR A 2 -2.05 21.86 25.06
N PRO A 3 -2.68 20.71 24.78
CA PRO A 3 -1.99 19.43 24.83
C PRO A 3 -0.80 19.53 23.89
N GLN A 4 0.41 19.33 24.41
CA GLN A 4 1.61 19.25 23.61
C GLN A 4 1.45 17.96 22.78
N GLU A 5 1.08 18.08 21.50
CA GLU A 5 1.02 16.92 20.61
C GLU A 5 2.41 16.32 20.54
N LEU A 6 2.56 15.14 21.15
CA LEU A 6 3.78 14.36 21.02
C LEU A 6 4.02 14.12 19.51
N PRO A 7 5.25 14.25 19.03
CA PRO A 7 5.54 13.96 17.64
C PRO A 7 5.08 12.53 17.32
N PRO A 8 4.58 12.29 16.09
CA PRO A 8 4.14 10.96 15.71
C PRO A 8 5.28 9.96 15.95
N PRO A 9 4.97 8.71 16.33
CA PRO A 9 5.97 7.68 16.63
C PRO A 9 6.75 7.20 15.40
N ILE A 10 6.62 7.89 14.27
CA ILE A 10 7.24 7.59 12.98
C ILE A 10 7.92 8.84 12.44
N SER A 11 8.94 8.62 11.61
CA SER A 11 9.63 9.71 10.92
C SER A 11 8.67 10.47 9.98
N PRO A 12 8.96 11.75 9.67
CA PRO A 12 8.18 12.51 8.69
C PRO A 12 8.00 11.77 7.35
N ARG A 13 9.07 11.11 6.90
CA ARG A 13 9.06 10.27 5.69
C ARG A 13 8.04 9.14 5.75
N GLN A 14 8.01 8.40 6.87
CA GLN A 14 7.02 7.34 7.10
C GLN A 14 5.60 7.92 7.16
N MET A 15 5.43 9.10 7.76
CA MET A 15 4.15 9.78 7.82
C MET A 15 3.66 10.18 6.42
N ASP A 16 4.53 10.66 5.54
CA ASP A 16 4.17 10.99 4.15
C ASP A 16 3.71 9.75 3.39
N MET A 17 4.38 8.61 3.58
CA MET A 17 3.94 7.34 3.00
C MET A 17 2.57 6.91 3.52
N LEU A 18 2.34 6.99 4.84
CA LEU A 18 1.06 6.66 5.46
C LEU A 18 -0.07 7.52 4.89
N ARG A 19 0.16 8.83 4.78
CA ARG A 19 -0.80 9.79 4.24
C ARG A 19 -1.10 9.54 2.77
N ALA A 20 -0.11 9.17 1.96
CA ALA A 20 -0.33 8.85 0.55
C ALA A 20 -1.21 7.61 0.39
N VAL A 21 -0.97 6.57 1.20
CA VAL A 21 -1.79 5.35 1.20
C VAL A 21 -3.20 5.64 1.70
N ALA A 22 -3.34 6.44 2.75
CA ALA A 22 -4.64 6.88 3.27
C ALA A 22 -5.43 7.69 2.23
N ALA A 23 -4.79 8.66 1.57
CA ALA A 23 -5.39 9.48 0.52
C ALA A 23 -5.92 8.65 -0.65
N MET A 24 -5.21 7.58 -1.00
CA MET A 24 -5.67 6.64 -2.02
C MET A 24 -6.88 5.83 -1.53
N ALA A 25 -6.88 5.38 -0.27
CA ALA A 25 -8.01 4.65 0.30
C ALA A 25 -9.26 5.54 0.47
N TRP A 26 -9.09 6.85 0.66
CA TRP A 26 -10.17 7.85 0.72
C TRP A 26 -10.88 8.13 -0.62
N ALA A 27 -10.49 7.48 -1.71
CA ALA A 27 -10.85 7.92 -3.06
C ALA A 27 -12.35 7.81 -3.41
N ASP A 28 -13.11 6.98 -2.71
CA ASP A 28 -14.57 6.89 -2.83
C ASP A 28 -15.31 7.89 -1.89
N GLY A 29 -14.55 8.75 -1.21
CA GLY A 29 -15.05 9.75 -0.28
C GLY A 29 -15.31 9.23 1.13
N LYS A 30 -14.99 7.97 1.41
CA LYS A 30 -15.08 7.37 2.74
C LYS A 30 -13.83 6.55 3.04
N LEU A 31 -13.60 6.33 4.32
CA LEU A 31 -12.56 5.43 4.79
C LEU A 31 -13.12 4.66 5.97
N GLU A 32 -13.52 3.42 5.70
CA GLU A 32 -14.23 2.60 6.68
C GLU A 32 -13.30 2.26 7.85
N PRO A 33 -13.81 2.14 9.09
CA PRO A 33 -12.99 1.78 10.27
C PRO A 33 -12.15 0.52 10.07
N ASP A 34 -12.68 -0.36 9.24
CA ASP A 34 -12.18 -1.66 8.91
C ASP A 34 -10.99 -1.54 7.92
N GLU A 35 -11.03 -0.61 6.96
CA GLU A 35 -9.90 -0.21 6.10
C GLU A 35 -8.81 0.52 6.89
N ILE A 36 -9.19 1.41 7.81
CA ILE A 36 -8.26 2.06 8.74
C ILE A 36 -7.46 1.02 9.53
N ARG A 37 -8.14 0.02 10.11
CA ARG A 37 -7.49 -1.04 10.88
C ARG A 37 -6.48 -1.80 10.02
N LEU A 38 -6.87 -2.18 8.81
CA LEU A 38 -6.03 -2.91 7.87
C LEU A 38 -4.78 -2.11 7.47
N MET A 39 -4.94 -0.84 7.09
CA MET A 39 -3.80 0.03 6.76
C MET A 39 -2.83 0.15 7.92
N LEU A 40 -3.36 0.34 9.14
CA LEU A 40 -2.55 0.44 10.35
C LEU A 40 -1.83 -0.87 10.68
N ASP A 41 -2.47 -2.02 10.47
CA ASP A 41 -1.85 -3.33 10.67
C ASP A 41 -0.68 -3.55 9.68
N GLU A 42 -0.89 -3.33 8.39
CA GLU A 42 0.17 -3.45 7.36
C GLU A 42 1.32 -2.48 7.62
N PHE A 43 1.00 -1.22 7.91
CA PHE A 43 2.01 -0.21 8.19
C PHE A 43 2.80 -0.54 9.45
N ALA A 44 2.14 -0.95 10.53
CA ALA A 44 2.81 -1.32 11.76
C ALA A 44 3.62 -2.63 11.60
N MET A 45 3.25 -3.54 10.70
CA MET A 45 4.07 -4.72 10.38
C MET A 45 5.39 -4.34 9.70
N LEU A 46 5.39 -3.31 8.84
CA LEU A 46 6.61 -2.87 8.14
C LEU A 46 7.56 -2.06 9.03
N PHE A 47 7.02 -1.31 10.01
CA PHE A 47 7.81 -0.33 10.75
C PHE A 47 8.01 -0.63 12.24
N ALA A 48 7.20 -1.49 12.86
CA ALA A 48 7.40 -1.89 14.25
C ALA A 48 8.49 -2.96 14.37
N LYS A 49 9.30 -2.88 15.44
CA LYS A 49 10.32 -3.89 15.75
C LYS A 49 9.78 -5.06 16.56
N ASN A 50 8.68 -4.84 17.28
CA ASN A 50 8.04 -5.85 18.13
C ASN A 50 6.53 -5.60 18.27
N GLU A 51 5.83 -6.57 18.86
CA GLU A 51 4.37 -6.54 19.01
C GLU A 51 3.87 -5.39 19.91
N THR A 52 4.63 -5.03 20.94
CA THR A 52 4.31 -3.90 21.82
C THR A 52 4.35 -2.57 21.06
N GLU A 53 5.39 -2.36 20.25
CA GLU A 53 5.53 -1.19 19.39
C GLU A 53 4.47 -1.17 18.30
N ARG A 54 4.09 -2.34 17.76
CA ARG A 54 3.01 -2.47 16.78
C ARG A 54 1.69 -1.95 17.34
N ASN A 55 1.30 -2.39 18.54
CA ASN A 55 0.05 -1.94 19.16
C ASN A 55 0.08 -0.44 19.51
N ALA A 56 1.22 0.08 19.96
CA ALA A 56 1.38 1.50 20.23
C ALA A 56 1.30 2.36 18.95
N LEU A 57 1.92 1.90 17.85
CA LEU A 57 1.87 2.56 16.55
C LEU A 57 0.43 2.65 16.02
N LYS A 58 -0.32 1.55 16.05
CA LYS A 58 -1.71 1.53 15.56
C LYS A 58 -2.60 2.53 16.30
N THR A 59 -2.53 2.55 17.63
CA THR A 59 -3.34 3.48 18.44
C THR A 59 -3.02 4.93 18.12
N ARG A 60 -1.73 5.28 18.01
CA ARG A 60 -1.32 6.67 17.76
C ARG A 60 -1.57 7.12 16.33
N LEU A 61 -1.38 6.23 15.35
CA LEU A 61 -1.50 6.58 13.93
C LEU A 61 -2.96 6.71 13.46
N LYS A 62 -3.92 6.13 14.21
CA LYS A 62 -5.35 6.22 13.89
C LYS A 62 -5.83 7.67 13.74
N ASP A 63 -5.39 8.56 14.61
CA ASP A 63 -5.83 9.97 14.61
C ASP A 63 -5.30 10.76 13.40
N TYR A 64 -4.24 10.27 12.75
CA TYR A 64 -3.64 10.91 11.57
C TYR A 64 -4.29 10.47 10.25
N LEU A 65 -5.09 9.40 10.25
CA LEU A 65 -5.76 8.88 9.05
C LEU A 65 -7.11 9.56 8.75
N GLY A 66 -7.64 10.32 9.71
CA GLY A 66 -8.88 11.09 9.53
C GLY A 66 -8.73 12.35 8.69
N GLN A 67 -7.49 12.74 8.34
CA GLN A 67 -7.22 13.89 7.49
C GLN A 67 -7.17 13.45 6.02
N ASN A 68 -8.22 13.75 5.26
CA ASN A 68 -8.25 13.52 3.83
C ASN A 68 -7.38 14.58 3.11
N ILE A 69 -6.11 14.27 2.93
CA ILE A 69 -5.15 15.10 2.19
C ILE A 69 -5.01 14.53 0.78
N PRO A 70 -5.13 15.31 -0.31
CA PRO A 70 -5.00 14.82 -1.67
C PRO A 70 -3.64 14.16 -1.98
N LEU A 71 -3.64 13.15 -2.86
CA LEU A 71 -2.42 12.46 -3.31
C LEU A 71 -1.39 13.44 -3.89
N GLU A 72 -1.85 14.42 -4.64
CA GLU A 72 -1.05 15.45 -5.31
C GLU A 72 -0.30 16.36 -4.32
N GLU A 73 -0.77 16.44 -3.07
CA GLU A 73 -0.10 17.21 -2.01
C GLU A 73 0.92 16.37 -1.24
N VAL A 74 0.62 15.09 -1.02
CA VAL A 74 1.46 14.21 -0.19
C VAL A 74 2.59 13.58 -0.98
N VAL A 75 2.30 13.02 -2.15
CA VAL A 75 3.27 12.22 -2.94
C VAL A 75 4.52 13.03 -3.33
N PRO A 76 4.46 14.34 -3.65
CA PRO A 76 5.66 15.13 -3.91
C PRO A 76 6.66 15.16 -2.75
N ASN A 77 6.24 14.92 -1.50
CA ASN A 77 7.14 14.85 -0.34
C ASN A 77 7.94 13.55 -0.28
N ILE A 78 7.54 12.52 -1.03
CA ILE A 78 8.21 11.23 -1.11
C ILE A 78 9.33 11.30 -2.16
N LYS A 79 10.52 11.71 -1.71
CA LYS A 79 11.67 12.01 -2.59
C LYS A 79 12.45 10.77 -3.02
N SER A 80 12.55 9.75 -2.16
CA SER A 80 13.35 8.56 -2.45
C SER A 80 12.59 7.58 -3.34
N VAL A 81 13.29 6.99 -4.31
CA VAL A 81 12.75 5.89 -5.14
C VAL A 81 12.32 4.71 -4.27
N GLU A 82 13.07 4.40 -3.21
CA GLU A 82 12.74 3.30 -2.31
C GLU A 82 11.45 3.56 -1.53
N ASP A 83 11.23 4.79 -1.06
CA ASP A 83 9.99 5.14 -0.36
C ASP A 83 8.80 5.18 -1.35
N ARG A 84 9.03 5.58 -2.61
CA ARG A 84 8.01 5.51 -3.67
C ARG A 84 7.59 4.08 -3.94
N LYS A 85 8.55 3.16 -4.10
CA LYS A 85 8.28 1.71 -4.24
C LYS A 85 7.52 1.17 -3.02
N MET A 86 7.93 1.55 -1.81
CA MET A 86 7.26 1.09 -0.59
C MET A 86 5.84 1.65 -0.47
N THR A 87 5.62 2.90 -0.87
CA THR A 87 4.28 3.51 -0.93
C THR A 87 3.38 2.79 -1.92
N LEU A 88 3.89 2.47 -3.11
CA LEU A 88 3.16 1.69 -4.10
C LEU A 88 2.79 0.30 -3.56
N ARG A 89 3.76 -0.37 -2.93
CA ARG A 89 3.59 -1.69 -2.30
C ARG A 89 2.44 -1.66 -1.28
N LEU A 90 2.50 -0.71 -0.35
CA LEU A 90 1.47 -0.51 0.66
C LEU A 90 0.11 -0.20 0.04
N GLY A 91 0.04 0.72 -0.91
CA GLY A 91 -1.21 1.06 -1.60
C GLY A 91 -1.83 -0.17 -2.28
N TYR A 92 -1.02 -0.97 -2.96
CA TYR A 92 -1.48 -2.19 -3.61
C TYR A 92 -1.99 -3.24 -2.61
N GLN A 93 -1.30 -3.42 -1.47
CA GLN A 93 -1.76 -4.32 -0.40
C GLN A 93 -3.10 -3.88 0.19
N VAL A 94 -3.31 -2.57 0.36
CA VAL A 94 -4.55 -2.03 0.92
C VAL A 94 -5.74 -2.30 0.00
N ILE A 95 -5.64 -1.98 -1.30
CA ILE A 95 -6.74 -2.27 -2.24
C ILE A 95 -6.97 -3.78 -2.41
N GLN A 96 -5.93 -4.62 -2.27
CA GLN A 96 -6.10 -6.06 -2.29
C GLN A 96 -6.77 -6.62 -1.03
N ALA A 97 -6.54 -6.03 0.14
CA ALA A 97 -7.12 -6.51 1.39
C ALA A 97 -8.49 -5.87 1.70
N SER A 98 -8.87 -4.80 0.99
CA SER A 98 -10.26 -4.32 0.89
C SER A 98 -11.21 -5.30 0.16
N ARG A 99 -10.70 -6.40 -0.44
CA ARG A 99 -11.45 -7.50 -1.10
C ARG A 99 -12.30 -8.35 -0.14
N ARG A 100 -13.10 -7.73 0.71
CA ARG A 100 -13.78 -8.39 1.84
C ARG A 100 -14.99 -9.25 1.47
N ASN A 101 -15.52 -9.14 0.24
CA ASN A 101 -16.63 -9.97 -0.20
C ASN A 101 -16.31 -10.73 -1.51
N PRO A 102 -16.49 -12.07 -1.54
CA PRO A 102 -16.39 -12.87 -2.77
C PRO A 102 -17.37 -12.44 -3.88
N ASP A 103 -18.47 -11.80 -3.49
CA ASP A 103 -19.55 -11.34 -4.38
C ASP A 103 -19.39 -9.87 -4.84
N GLU A 104 -18.40 -9.15 -4.32
CA GLU A 104 -18.07 -7.79 -4.77
C GLU A 104 -17.00 -7.83 -5.89
N PRO A 105 -17.05 -6.87 -6.84
CA PRO A 105 -16.01 -6.76 -7.86
C PRO A 105 -14.62 -6.65 -7.21
N MET A 106 -13.65 -7.32 -7.84
CA MET A 106 -12.33 -7.60 -7.28
C MET A 106 -11.53 -6.36 -6.81
N ILE A 107 -11.86 -5.18 -7.33
CA ILE A 107 -11.40 -3.84 -6.94
C ILE A 107 -12.56 -2.88 -7.27
N ASN A 108 -12.93 -1.95 -6.38
CA ASN A 108 -13.90 -0.90 -6.74
C ASN A 108 -13.28 0.01 -7.83
N LEU A 109 -14.08 0.49 -8.79
CA LEU A 109 -13.60 1.39 -9.85
C LEU A 109 -12.91 2.64 -9.27
N ASP A 110 -13.39 3.15 -8.14
CA ASP A 110 -12.80 4.32 -7.48
C ASP A 110 -11.43 4.01 -6.87
N GLU A 111 -11.26 2.87 -6.22
CA GLU A 111 -9.97 2.41 -5.69
C GLU A 111 -8.96 2.12 -6.81
N ALA A 112 -9.42 1.49 -7.90
CA ALA A 112 -8.60 1.26 -9.08
C ALA A 112 -8.14 2.58 -9.69
N ALA A 113 -9.05 3.57 -9.82
CA ALA A 113 -8.71 4.90 -10.31
C ALA A 113 -7.76 5.64 -9.36
N ALA A 114 -7.91 5.49 -8.05
CA ALA A 114 -7.00 6.05 -7.05
C ALA A 114 -5.60 5.44 -7.13
N TYR A 115 -5.52 4.12 -7.25
CA TYR A 115 -4.26 3.41 -7.40
C TYR A 115 -3.56 3.80 -8.69
N GLN A 116 -4.28 3.88 -9.81
CA GLN A 116 -3.72 4.35 -11.08
C GLN A 116 -3.23 5.80 -11.00
N ARG A 117 -3.91 6.66 -10.24
CA ARG A 117 -3.41 8.01 -9.94
C ARG A 117 -2.13 7.96 -9.13
N LEU A 118 -2.07 7.15 -8.07
CA LEU A 118 -0.87 6.96 -7.26
C LEU A 118 0.32 6.50 -8.12
N VAL A 119 0.14 5.49 -8.97
CA VAL A 119 1.17 4.99 -9.90
C VAL A 119 1.73 6.12 -10.77
N ARG A 120 0.86 6.95 -11.34
CA ARG A 120 1.27 8.08 -12.21
C ARG A 120 2.07 9.13 -11.44
N ILE A 121 1.65 9.50 -10.24
CA ILE A 121 2.31 10.57 -9.46
C ILE A 121 3.64 10.06 -8.86
N LEU A 122 3.72 8.77 -8.52
CA LEU A 122 4.96 8.15 -8.06
C LEU A 122 6.02 8.06 -9.15
N ASP A 123 5.64 8.15 -10.43
CA ASP A 123 6.55 8.21 -11.57
C ASP A 123 7.60 7.08 -11.53
N LEU A 124 7.13 5.87 -11.26
CA LEU A 124 7.95 4.66 -11.23
C LEU A 124 7.96 3.99 -12.61
N PRO A 125 9.08 3.38 -13.03
CA PRO A 125 9.11 2.63 -14.28
C PRO A 125 8.05 1.51 -14.30
N PRO A 126 7.35 1.27 -15.43
CA PRO A 126 6.30 0.26 -15.52
C PRO A 126 6.75 -1.14 -15.11
N GLU A 127 8.00 -1.51 -15.40
CA GLU A 127 8.60 -2.77 -14.98
C GLU A 127 8.71 -2.91 -13.46
N VAL A 128 9.02 -1.82 -12.75
CA VAL A 128 9.11 -1.80 -11.29
C VAL A 128 7.72 -1.92 -10.67
N VAL A 129 6.72 -1.26 -11.26
CA VAL A 129 5.31 -1.36 -10.84
C VAL A 129 4.84 -2.81 -10.96
N ALA A 130 5.04 -3.42 -12.13
CA ALA A 130 4.65 -4.81 -12.39
C ALA A 130 5.33 -5.80 -11.44
N ASP A 131 6.63 -5.60 -11.15
CA ASP A 131 7.37 -6.46 -10.23
C ASP A 131 6.83 -6.36 -8.78
N ILE A 132 6.49 -5.15 -8.33
CA ILE A 132 5.90 -4.93 -7.00
C ILE A 132 4.53 -5.59 -6.91
N GLU A 133 3.64 -5.35 -7.86
CA GLU A 133 2.30 -5.96 -7.91
C GLU A 133 2.40 -7.49 -7.91
N ALA A 134 3.30 -8.05 -8.73
CA ALA A 134 3.50 -9.49 -8.85
C ALA A 134 4.18 -10.12 -7.60
N SER A 135 4.79 -9.32 -6.73
CA SER A 135 5.35 -9.79 -5.45
C SER A 135 4.31 -9.89 -4.34
N ILE A 136 3.19 -9.16 -4.49
CA ILE A 136 2.11 -9.08 -3.50
C ILE A 136 0.92 -9.94 -3.91
N ALA A 137 0.69 -10.10 -5.22
CA ALA A 137 -0.39 -10.92 -5.75
C ALA A 137 -0.47 -12.23 -4.95
N PRO A 138 -1.63 -12.51 -4.30
CA PRO A 138 -1.82 -13.82 -3.71
C PRO A 138 -1.54 -14.81 -4.81
N THR A 139 -0.68 -15.79 -4.52
CA THR A 139 -0.60 -16.99 -5.34
C THR A 139 -2.02 -17.55 -5.39
N GLU A 140 -2.76 -17.21 -6.44
CA GLU A 140 -3.79 -18.11 -6.91
C GLU A 140 -3.09 -19.47 -6.97
N GLU A 141 -3.69 -20.44 -6.30
CA GLU A 141 -3.22 -21.80 -6.11
C GLU A 141 -2.54 -22.10 -4.76
N THR A 142 -3.40 -22.46 -3.80
CA THR A 142 -3.22 -23.64 -2.93
C THR A 142 -3.11 -24.96 -3.73
N HIS A 143 -2.51 -24.93 -4.92
CA HIS A 143 -2.22 -26.12 -5.72
C HIS A 143 -0.76 -26.09 -6.20
N PRO A 144 -0.01 -27.19 -6.04
CA PRO A 144 1.41 -27.28 -6.41
C PRO A 144 1.71 -26.93 -7.88
N ASN A 145 0.72 -27.03 -8.77
CA ASN A 145 0.90 -26.79 -10.20
C ASN A 145 1.01 -25.30 -10.57
N GLY A 146 0.36 -24.39 -9.85
CA GLY A 146 0.35 -22.95 -10.14
C GLY A 146 1.64 -22.26 -9.80
N LEU A 147 2.27 -22.69 -8.71
CA LEU A 147 3.61 -22.24 -8.34
C LEU A 147 4.63 -22.63 -9.42
N ILE A 148 4.57 -23.86 -9.92
CA ILE A 148 5.45 -24.32 -11.00
C ILE A 148 5.15 -23.55 -12.30
N LYS A 149 3.88 -23.28 -12.61
CA LYS A 149 3.48 -22.58 -13.83
C LYS A 149 3.82 -21.09 -13.79
N SER A 150 3.68 -20.43 -12.65
CA SER A 150 4.05 -19.02 -12.46
C SER A 150 5.56 -18.83 -12.47
N LEU A 151 6.32 -19.73 -11.84
CA LEU A 151 7.79 -19.76 -11.94
C LEU A 151 8.25 -20.04 -13.37
N ALA A 152 7.66 -21.02 -14.05
CA ALA A 152 7.98 -21.34 -15.44
C ALA A 152 7.70 -20.17 -16.40
N SER A 153 6.57 -19.48 -16.21
CA SER A 153 6.21 -18.29 -16.99
C SER A 153 7.20 -17.14 -16.79
N ARG A 154 7.62 -16.88 -15.53
CA ARG A 154 8.65 -15.87 -15.23
C ARG A 154 10.01 -16.23 -15.84
N LEU A 155 10.40 -17.51 -15.76
CA LEU A 155 11.68 -17.98 -16.30
C LEU A 155 11.69 -17.91 -17.84
N HIS A 156 10.58 -18.24 -18.49
CA HIS A 156 10.43 -18.09 -19.94
C HIS A 156 10.50 -16.63 -20.39
N LYS A 157 9.91 -15.71 -19.62
CA LYS A 157 9.97 -14.27 -19.91
C LYS A 157 11.39 -13.69 -19.75
N LEU A 158 12.18 -14.20 -18.80
CA LEU A 158 13.58 -13.81 -18.62
C LEU A 158 14.49 -14.37 -19.71
N LEU A 159 14.22 -15.59 -20.19
CA LEU A 159 15.01 -16.22 -21.25
C LEU A 159 14.59 -15.78 -22.66
N GLY A 160 13.34 -15.36 -22.86
CA GLY A 160 12.80 -14.92 -24.14
C GLY A 160 13.16 -13.49 -24.55
N ASN A 161 13.71 -12.68 -23.63
CA ASN A 161 14.20 -11.32 -23.90
C ASN A 161 15.70 -11.27 -24.23
N ALA A 162 16.35 -12.42 -24.45
CA ALA A 162 17.70 -12.52 -24.99
C ALA A 162 17.65 -12.83 -26.49
N ASN A 163 17.24 -11.85 -27.30
CA ASN A 163 17.55 -11.76 -28.72
C ASN A 163 17.43 -10.32 -29.20
#